data_AF-A0A7Y2U8L4-F1
#
_entry.id   AF-A0A7Y2U8L4-F1
#
_cell.length_a   1.000
_cell.length_b   1.000
_cell.length_c   1.000
_cell.angle_alpha   90.00
_cell.angle_beta   90.00
_cell.angle_gamma   90.00
#
_symmetry.space_group_name_H-M   'P 1'
#
loop_
_entity.id
_entity.type
_entity.pdbx_description
1 polymer ?
#
loop_
_entity_poly.entity_id
_entity_poly.type
_entity_poly.pdbx_seq_one_letter_code
_entity_poly.pdbx_strand_id
1 'polypeptide(L)'
;MNIHIPSIYLRQSRSKYGDAPGFALVATISVMVLLVMVALAMLSLTTIELRSNKHGSAMAEAKANARMSLMLALGELQAAMGPDQRISASAAILDETTVNHPHWTGVWNSWKAGEGEASQHRTISGVDDEMHPSYSDSREDHFRSWLVSLNPDEIEQVSLPTNLALAGETKPQGSADAVRLVGSGSLGTASDANDYVSARLLPVRSGNAVTGRYGWWIGDESQKARIMDDSFESDTDNSLAGRLARQQSPGSTGTGTIRGLENITSDPQLAGLPSLSTLALLDGATADAPFNFHHVTPFSYQVLADVREGGLKRDLSTLLERPIALQETGDEFMLYKFNDNERVPIQDLAAYYQLYQQS
;
A
#
# COMPACT_ATOMS: atom_id res chain seq x y z
N MET A 1 -52.69 33.18 115.33
CA MET A 1 -52.87 32.36 114.12
C MET A 1 -51.73 32.73 113.17
N ASN A 2 -50.61 32.02 113.28
CA ASN A 2 -49.34 32.37 112.66
C ASN A 2 -48.88 31.13 111.87
N ILE A 3 -49.05 31.16 110.55
CA ILE A 3 -48.88 30.00 109.67
C ILE A 3 -47.41 29.96 109.22
N HIS A 4 -46.69 28.93 109.66
CA HIS A 4 -45.31 28.62 109.30
C HIS A 4 -45.24 28.07 107.87
N ILE A 5 -44.45 28.72 107.00
CA ILE A 5 -44.14 28.25 105.64
C ILE A 5 -42.85 27.41 105.70
N PRO A 6 -42.81 26.16 105.19
CA PRO A 6 -41.59 25.39 105.13
C PRO A 6 -40.74 25.75 103.89
N SER A 7 -39.43 25.89 104.11
CA SER A 7 -38.40 26.16 103.10
C SER A 7 -38.18 24.95 102.18
N ILE A 8 -38.30 25.16 100.87
CA ILE A 8 -38.08 24.15 99.83
C ILE A 8 -36.57 24.07 99.53
N TYR A 9 -35.96 22.93 99.87
CA TYR A 9 -34.59 22.60 99.44
C TYR A 9 -34.60 22.09 98.00
N LEU A 10 -34.02 22.87 97.07
CA LEU A 10 -33.74 22.41 95.71
C LEU A 10 -32.54 21.44 95.73
N ARG A 11 -32.80 20.16 95.47
CA ARG A 11 -31.79 19.11 95.31
C ARG A 11 -31.18 19.22 93.90
N GLN A 12 -29.99 19.80 93.77
CA GLN A 12 -29.22 19.76 92.53
C GLN A 12 -28.74 18.31 92.26
N SER A 13 -29.35 17.69 91.26
CA SER A 13 -28.87 16.44 90.65
C SER A 13 -27.67 16.74 89.76
N ARG A 14 -26.45 16.56 90.28
CA ARG A 14 -25.25 16.46 89.44
C ARG A 14 -25.27 15.11 88.71
N SER A 15 -25.62 15.11 87.43
CA SER A 15 -25.41 13.97 86.55
C SER A 15 -23.91 13.83 86.28
N LYS A 16 -23.29 12.75 86.77
CA LYS A 16 -21.96 12.32 86.32
C LYS A 16 -22.13 11.66 84.95
N TYR A 17 -21.79 12.37 83.88
CA TYR A 17 -21.47 11.71 82.62
C TYR A 17 -20.11 11.03 82.81
N GLY A 18 -20.10 9.70 82.77
CA GLY A 18 -18.86 8.94 82.62
C GLY A 18 -18.40 9.10 81.18
N ASP A 19 -17.38 9.90 80.96
CA ASP A 19 -16.69 9.99 79.68
C ASP A 19 -16.15 8.60 79.32
N ALA A 20 -16.59 8.04 78.20
CA ALA A 20 -16.00 6.84 77.62
C ALA A 20 -14.80 7.27 76.74
N PRO A 21 -13.54 7.13 77.19
CA PRO A 21 -12.37 7.59 76.46
C PRO A 21 -12.07 6.81 75.15
N GLY A 22 -12.90 5.85 74.76
CA GLY A 22 -12.71 5.02 73.57
C GLY A 22 -13.45 5.47 72.31
N PHE A 23 -14.59 6.18 72.42
CA PHE A 23 -15.43 6.51 71.26
C PHE A 23 -14.77 7.52 70.32
N ALA A 24 -14.08 8.52 70.87
CA ALA A 24 -13.34 9.52 70.08
C ALA A 24 -12.20 8.89 69.28
N LEU A 25 -11.51 7.89 69.84
CA LEU A 25 -10.42 7.17 69.16
C LEU A 25 -10.94 6.31 68.01
N VAL A 26 -12.04 5.58 68.21
CA VAL A 26 -12.66 4.78 67.15
C VAL A 26 -13.19 5.68 66.03
N ALA A 27 -13.75 6.84 66.36
CA ALA A 27 -14.20 7.83 65.38
C ALA A 27 -13.03 8.41 64.57
N THR A 28 -11.91 8.79 65.21
CA THR A 28 -10.75 9.33 64.49
C THR A 28 -10.04 8.28 63.65
N ILE A 29 -9.92 7.04 64.13
CA ILE A 29 -9.38 5.93 63.34
C ILE A 29 -10.29 5.64 62.13
N SER A 30 -11.61 5.63 62.31
CA SER A 30 -12.55 5.40 61.21
C SER A 30 -12.49 6.52 60.17
N VAL A 31 -12.40 7.79 60.60
CA VAL A 31 -12.22 8.95 59.70
C VAL A 31 -10.87 8.89 59.01
N MET A 32 -9.79 8.56 59.71
CA MET A 32 -8.45 8.45 59.12
C MET A 32 -8.38 7.31 58.10
N VAL A 33 -8.98 6.15 58.38
CA VAL A 33 -9.07 5.03 57.43
C VAL A 33 -9.91 5.43 56.21
N LEU A 34 -11.03 6.13 56.40
CA LEU A 34 -11.84 6.64 55.31
C LEU A 34 -11.05 7.61 54.41
N LEU A 35 -10.31 8.55 55.01
CA LEU A 35 -9.46 9.49 54.27
C LEU A 35 -8.35 8.78 53.50
N VAL A 36 -7.73 7.76 54.09
CA VAL A 36 -6.71 6.94 53.41
C VAL A 36 -7.32 6.16 52.24
N MET A 37 -8.51 5.59 52.39
CA MET A 37 -9.19 4.93 51.26
C MET A 37 -9.51 5.89 50.12
N VAL A 38 -9.99 7.09 50.43
CA VAL A 38 -10.26 8.12 49.41
C VAL A 38 -8.97 8.55 48.71
N ALA A 39 -7.89 8.75 49.45
CA ALA A 39 -6.59 9.11 48.88
C ALA A 39 -6.04 8.01 47.95
N LEU A 40 -6.15 6.73 48.35
CA LEU A 40 -5.75 5.60 47.52
C LEU A 40 -6.61 5.47 46.26
N ALA A 41 -7.92 5.68 46.37
CA ALA A 41 -8.83 5.67 45.23
C ALA A 41 -8.48 6.78 44.22
N MET A 42 -8.22 8.00 44.70
CA MET A 42 -7.80 9.12 43.86
C MET A 42 -6.43 8.84 43.20
N LEU A 43 -5.46 8.31 43.94
CA LEU A 43 -4.15 7.95 43.39
C LEU A 43 -4.25 6.90 42.28
N SER A 44 -5.12 5.91 42.47
CA SER A 44 -5.39 4.88 41.46
C SER A 44 -6.00 5.49 40.20
N LEU A 45 -6.99 6.38 40.34
CA LEU A 45 -7.62 7.07 39.21
C LEU A 45 -6.61 7.94 38.45
N THR A 46 -5.82 8.75 39.16
CA THR A 46 -4.78 9.58 38.56
C THR A 46 -3.74 8.74 37.82
N THR A 47 -3.35 7.58 38.36
CA THR A 47 -2.40 6.68 37.69
C THR A 47 -2.96 6.11 36.39
N ILE A 48 -4.26 5.77 36.36
CA ILE A 48 -4.96 5.29 35.16
C ILE A 48 -5.06 6.41 34.12
N GLU A 49 -5.46 7.62 34.53
CA GLU A 49 -5.54 8.79 33.66
C GLU A 49 -4.17 9.15 33.06
N LEU A 50 -3.10 9.14 33.87
CA LEU A 50 -1.74 9.39 33.39
C LEU A 50 -1.29 8.32 32.37
N ARG A 51 -1.62 7.05 32.60
CA ARG A 51 -1.31 5.97 31.64
C ARG A 51 -2.10 6.14 30.34
N SER A 52 -3.38 6.48 30.44
CA SER A 52 -4.25 6.76 29.28
C SER A 52 -3.72 7.94 28.48
N ASN A 53 -3.36 9.05 29.13
CA ASN A 53 -2.81 10.24 28.50
C ASN A 53 -1.47 9.96 27.80
N LYS A 54 -0.58 9.18 28.43
CA LYS A 54 0.68 8.76 27.79
C LYS A 54 0.42 7.94 26.53
N HIS A 55 -0.55 7.02 26.56
CA HIS A 55 -0.91 6.24 25.39
C HIS A 55 -1.53 7.09 24.28
N GLY A 56 -2.42 8.02 24.64
CA GLY A 56 -3.04 8.96 23.70
C GLY A 56 -2.01 9.87 23.03
N SER A 57 -1.06 10.42 23.79
CA SER A 57 0.04 11.24 23.26
C SER A 57 0.93 10.45 22.31
N ALA A 58 1.34 9.23 22.71
CA ALA A 58 2.18 8.38 21.86
C ALA A 58 1.46 7.98 20.56
N MET A 59 0.15 7.71 20.63
CA MET A 59 -0.65 7.42 19.43
C MET A 59 -0.78 8.65 18.52
N ALA A 60 -0.95 9.84 19.08
CA ALA A 60 -1.02 11.08 18.32
C ALA A 60 0.30 11.36 17.59
N GLU A 61 1.44 11.18 18.26
CA GLU A 61 2.77 11.31 17.68
C GLU A 61 3.02 10.26 16.58
N ALA A 62 2.67 8.99 16.82
CA ALA A 62 2.79 7.94 15.80
C ALA A 62 1.95 8.25 14.55
N LYS A 63 0.71 8.76 14.72
CA LYS A 63 -0.15 9.20 13.61
C LYS A 63 0.44 10.40 12.86
N ALA A 64 1.03 11.37 13.56
CA ALA A 64 1.69 12.50 12.93
C ALA A 64 2.90 12.05 12.08
N ASN A 65 3.73 11.16 12.63
CA ASN A 65 4.87 10.58 11.93
C ASN A 65 4.43 9.75 10.72
N ALA A 66 3.34 8.97 10.83
CA ALA A 66 2.78 8.21 9.72
C ALA A 66 2.25 9.13 8.59
N ARG A 67 1.58 10.24 8.93
CA ARG A 67 1.14 11.23 7.93
C ARG A 67 2.32 11.92 7.24
N MET A 68 3.34 12.29 7.99
CA MET A 68 4.59 12.82 7.43
C MET A 68 5.23 11.80 6.48
N SER A 69 5.35 10.55 6.91
CA SER A 69 5.88 9.45 6.10
C SER A 69 5.10 9.26 4.81
N LEU A 70 3.77 9.35 4.85
CA LEU A 70 2.93 9.27 3.66
C LEU A 70 3.21 10.44 2.69
N MET A 71 3.34 11.67 3.21
CA MET A 71 3.68 12.82 2.38
C MET A 71 5.07 12.68 1.74
N LEU A 72 6.04 12.13 2.48
CA LEU A 72 7.38 11.82 1.93
C LEU A 72 7.29 10.74 0.84
N ALA A 73 6.60 9.63 1.10
CA ALA A 73 6.42 8.54 0.13
C ALA A 73 5.77 9.05 -1.17
N LEU A 74 4.74 9.90 -1.07
CA LEU A 74 4.11 10.51 -2.24
C LEU A 74 5.05 11.44 -3.00
N GLY A 75 5.88 12.22 -2.29
CA GLY A 75 6.90 13.07 -2.91
C GLY A 75 7.97 12.26 -3.66
N GLU A 76 8.48 11.19 -3.05
CA GLU A 76 9.44 10.28 -3.66
C GLU A 76 8.85 9.56 -4.88
N LEU A 77 7.59 9.10 -4.77
CA LEU A 77 6.86 8.52 -5.90
C LEU A 77 6.76 9.50 -7.06
N GLN A 78 6.34 10.74 -6.81
CA GLN A 78 6.20 11.76 -7.85
C GLN A 78 7.55 12.14 -8.46
N ALA A 79 8.62 12.20 -7.67
CA ALA A 79 9.96 12.50 -8.17
C ALA A 79 10.54 11.36 -9.03
N ALA A 80 10.31 10.11 -8.63
CA ALA A 80 10.82 8.93 -9.30
C ALA A 80 9.99 8.58 -10.55
N MET A 81 8.65 8.56 -10.44
CA MET A 81 7.68 8.12 -11.46
C MET A 81 7.00 9.27 -12.23
N GLY A 82 7.35 10.52 -11.99
CA GLY A 82 6.68 11.68 -12.60
C GLY A 82 6.72 11.70 -14.14
N PRO A 83 7.87 11.47 -14.79
CA PRO A 83 7.93 11.40 -16.26
C PRO A 83 7.22 10.17 -16.82
N ASP A 84 6.55 10.31 -17.98
CA ASP A 84 5.83 9.21 -18.67
C ASP A 84 6.75 8.06 -19.15
N GLN A 85 8.07 8.28 -19.12
CA GLN A 85 9.11 7.33 -19.52
C GLN A 85 9.63 6.49 -18.35
N ARG A 86 8.81 6.29 -17.31
CA ARG A 86 9.18 5.56 -16.10
C ARG A 86 8.42 4.24 -16.04
N ILE A 87 9.15 3.20 -15.66
CA ILE A 87 8.64 1.84 -15.53
C ILE A 87 8.81 1.42 -14.09
N SER A 88 7.72 1.01 -13.46
CA SER A 88 7.76 0.31 -12.17
C SER A 88 7.84 -1.19 -12.41
N ALA A 89 8.62 -1.88 -11.58
CA ALA A 89 8.70 -3.35 -11.56
C ALA A 89 8.89 -3.86 -10.13
N SER A 90 8.37 -5.04 -9.85
CA SER A 90 8.66 -5.75 -8.60
C SER A 90 10.11 -6.23 -8.59
N ALA A 91 10.75 -6.21 -7.42
CA ALA A 91 12.10 -6.72 -7.20
C ALA A 91 12.24 -8.22 -7.51
N ALA A 92 11.14 -8.97 -7.56
CA ALA A 92 11.12 -10.34 -8.05
C ALA A 92 11.65 -10.48 -9.48
N ILE A 93 11.71 -9.40 -10.26
CA ILE A 93 12.32 -9.41 -11.59
C ILE A 93 13.83 -9.72 -11.55
N LEU A 94 14.49 -9.59 -10.39
CA LEU A 94 15.91 -9.88 -10.16
C LEU A 94 16.21 -11.38 -9.87
N ASP A 95 15.23 -12.27 -10.08
CA ASP A 95 15.25 -13.67 -9.64
C ASP A 95 16.20 -14.58 -10.45
N GLU A 96 17.51 -14.45 -10.22
CA GLU A 96 18.53 -15.38 -10.71
C GLU A 96 18.93 -16.45 -9.67
N THR A 97 18.65 -16.24 -8.38
CA THR A 97 19.02 -17.17 -7.30
C THR A 97 18.02 -17.20 -6.14
N THR A 98 17.81 -16.08 -5.43
CA THR A 98 16.79 -15.89 -4.38
C THR A 98 16.70 -14.39 -4.05
N VAL A 99 15.50 -13.80 -4.05
CA VAL A 99 15.27 -12.40 -3.65
C VAL A 99 14.70 -12.35 -2.24
N ASN A 100 15.35 -11.63 -1.31
CA ASN A 100 14.87 -11.52 0.08
C ASN A 100 13.59 -10.68 0.19
N HIS A 101 13.45 -9.66 -0.67
CA HIS A 101 12.28 -8.78 -0.71
C HIS A 101 11.68 -8.71 -2.11
N PRO A 102 10.95 -9.74 -2.57
CA PRO A 102 10.40 -9.77 -3.93
C PRO A 102 9.39 -8.65 -4.18
N HIS A 103 8.61 -8.26 -3.17
CA HIS A 103 7.51 -7.30 -3.30
C HIS A 103 7.92 -5.84 -3.17
N TRP A 104 9.22 -5.53 -3.18
CA TRP A 104 9.67 -4.14 -3.28
C TRP A 104 9.48 -3.60 -4.69
N THR A 105 8.98 -2.37 -4.82
CA THR A 105 8.78 -1.73 -6.11
C THR A 105 10.00 -0.91 -6.46
N GLY A 106 10.63 -1.19 -7.59
CA GLY A 106 11.70 -0.38 -8.15
C GLY A 106 11.19 0.53 -9.26
N VAL A 107 12.00 1.52 -9.61
CA VAL A 107 11.78 2.43 -10.74
C VAL A 107 12.94 2.34 -11.70
N TRP A 108 12.61 2.14 -12.97
CA TRP A 108 13.54 2.10 -14.08
C TRP A 108 13.21 3.18 -15.12
N ASN A 109 14.23 3.65 -15.80
CA ASN A 109 14.09 4.44 -17.02
C ASN A 109 13.75 3.50 -18.19
N SER A 110 12.88 3.98 -19.07
CA SER A 110 12.63 3.30 -20.33
C SER A 110 13.92 3.13 -21.13
N TRP A 111 14.12 1.95 -21.69
CA TRP A 111 15.14 1.78 -22.71
C TRP A 111 14.76 2.53 -23.98
N LYS A 112 15.74 3.20 -24.60
CA LYS A 112 15.59 3.88 -25.89
C LYS A 112 16.42 3.16 -26.94
N ALA A 113 15.73 2.49 -27.86
CA ALA A 113 16.33 1.94 -29.06
C ALA A 113 16.99 3.05 -29.89
N GLY A 114 18.28 2.91 -30.23
CA GLY A 114 18.98 3.78 -31.19
C GLY A 114 20.03 4.76 -30.63
N GLU A 115 20.22 4.87 -29.31
CA GLU A 115 21.39 5.55 -28.72
C GLU A 115 22.42 4.52 -28.26
N GLY A 116 23.58 4.47 -28.93
CA GLY A 116 24.75 3.68 -28.53
C GLY A 116 24.91 2.34 -29.24
N GLU A 117 23.90 1.48 -29.21
CA GLU A 117 23.91 0.14 -29.84
C GLU A 117 22.67 -0.01 -30.74
N ALA A 118 22.87 -0.42 -32.00
CA ALA A 118 21.79 -0.59 -32.95
C ALA A 118 20.83 -1.68 -32.46
N SER A 119 19.57 -1.32 -32.24
CA SER A 119 18.52 -2.31 -31.98
C SER A 119 18.25 -3.07 -33.28
N GLN A 120 18.81 -4.27 -33.40
CA GLN A 120 18.68 -5.09 -34.60
C GLN A 120 17.33 -5.82 -34.55
N HIS A 121 16.37 -5.33 -35.31
CA HIS A 121 15.11 -6.04 -35.58
C HIS A 121 15.28 -6.84 -36.88
N ARG A 122 15.43 -8.17 -36.80
CA ARG A 122 15.30 -9.03 -38.00
C ARG A 122 14.32 -10.17 -37.77
N THR A 123 13.31 -10.20 -38.63
CA THR A 123 12.18 -11.14 -38.69
C THR A 123 12.51 -12.46 -39.40
N ILE A 124 13.78 -12.77 -39.65
CA ILE A 124 14.22 -14.00 -40.36
C ILE A 124 14.94 -14.95 -39.40
N SER A 125 14.37 -16.13 -39.22
CA SER A 125 14.88 -17.23 -38.40
C SER A 125 16.16 -17.85 -38.98
N GLY A 126 17.18 -18.10 -38.14
CA GLY A 126 18.32 -18.97 -38.46
C GLY A 126 19.74 -18.43 -38.23
N VAL A 127 19.91 -17.28 -37.57
CA VAL A 127 21.23 -16.77 -37.17
C VAL A 127 21.21 -16.56 -35.66
N ASP A 128 22.14 -17.19 -34.95
CA ASP A 128 22.34 -17.01 -33.50
C ASP A 128 22.77 -15.57 -33.22
N ASP A 129 21.83 -14.68 -32.90
CA ASP A 129 22.05 -13.43 -32.16
C ASP A 129 20.71 -12.97 -31.57
N GLU A 130 20.68 -12.88 -30.24
CA GLU A 130 19.48 -12.84 -29.40
C GLU A 130 18.75 -11.48 -29.47
N MET A 131 17.42 -11.52 -29.52
CA MET A 131 16.51 -10.36 -29.63
C MET A 131 16.35 -9.56 -28.32
N HIS A 132 17.33 -9.64 -27.43
CA HIS A 132 17.30 -8.97 -26.15
C HIS A 132 18.72 -8.50 -25.84
N PRO A 133 18.96 -7.22 -25.51
CA PRO A 133 20.20 -6.88 -24.82
C PRO A 133 20.33 -7.83 -23.62
N SER A 134 21.54 -8.29 -23.30
CA SER A 134 21.75 -9.11 -22.11
C SER A 134 21.14 -8.34 -20.93
N TYR A 135 20.04 -8.88 -20.43
CA TYR A 135 19.17 -8.19 -19.49
C TYR A 135 19.89 -7.92 -18.15
N SER A 136 21.00 -8.64 -17.91
CA SER A 136 21.91 -8.47 -16.78
C SER A 136 22.74 -7.19 -16.87
N ASP A 137 23.32 -6.87 -18.03
CA ASP A 137 24.43 -5.92 -18.11
C ASP A 137 23.95 -4.47 -18.21
N SER A 138 22.81 -4.22 -18.86
CA SER A 138 22.25 -2.86 -19.04
C SER A 138 21.12 -2.50 -18.07
N ARG A 139 20.73 -3.42 -17.18
CA ARG A 139 19.67 -3.18 -16.19
C ARG A 139 20.11 -2.21 -15.10
N GLU A 140 21.37 -2.28 -14.68
CA GLU A 140 21.92 -1.37 -13.69
C GLU A 140 21.93 0.08 -14.19
N ASP A 141 22.25 0.28 -15.46
CA ASP A 141 22.33 1.61 -16.09
C ASP A 141 20.97 2.34 -16.16
N HIS A 142 19.87 1.59 -16.19
CA HIS A 142 18.52 2.14 -16.27
C HIS A 142 17.79 2.18 -14.93
N PHE A 143 18.35 1.59 -13.88
CA PHE A 143 17.75 1.63 -12.55
C PHE A 143 17.88 3.01 -11.93
N ARG A 144 16.86 3.42 -11.18
CA ARG A 144 16.82 4.72 -10.53
C ARG A 144 16.73 4.61 -9.02
N SER A 145 15.70 3.94 -8.53
CA SER A 145 15.45 3.90 -7.09
C SER A 145 14.47 2.81 -6.68
N TRP A 146 14.59 2.35 -5.44
CA TRP A 146 13.56 1.57 -4.76
C TRP A 146 12.55 2.48 -4.05
N LEU A 147 11.26 2.19 -4.18
CA LEU A 147 10.15 2.90 -3.53
C LEU A 147 9.82 2.31 -2.16
N VAL A 148 10.83 2.27 -1.29
CA VAL A 148 10.72 1.82 0.09
C VAL A 148 11.63 2.69 0.96
N SER A 149 11.28 2.88 2.23
CA SER A 149 12.13 3.64 3.13
C SER A 149 13.48 2.92 3.31
N LEU A 150 14.54 3.57 2.85
CA LEU A 150 15.95 3.17 2.91
C LEU A 150 16.82 4.37 3.28
N ASN A 151 18.10 4.15 3.55
CA ASN A 151 19.03 5.26 3.69
C ASN A 151 19.34 5.87 2.31
N PRO A 152 19.68 7.18 2.22
CA PRO A 152 19.96 7.82 0.94
C PRO A 152 21.01 7.09 0.08
N ASP A 153 22.05 6.53 0.70
CA ASP A 153 23.14 5.82 0.02
C ASP A 153 22.73 4.44 -0.53
N GLU A 154 21.58 3.93 -0.10
CA GLU A 154 21.06 2.61 -0.43
C GLU A 154 20.02 2.69 -1.56
N ILE A 155 19.29 3.79 -1.71
CA ILE A 155 18.12 3.87 -2.59
C ILE A 155 18.44 3.49 -4.06
N GLU A 156 19.64 3.82 -4.54
CA GLU A 156 20.08 3.64 -5.94
C GLU A 156 20.77 2.29 -6.20
N GLN A 157 20.87 1.41 -5.21
CA GLN A 157 21.54 0.12 -5.36
C GLN A 157 20.57 -1.00 -5.80
N VAL A 158 20.72 -1.46 -7.03
CA VAL A 158 19.88 -2.53 -7.64
C VAL A 158 19.92 -3.83 -6.86
N SER A 159 21.08 -4.21 -6.33
CA SER A 159 21.30 -5.50 -5.66
C SER A 159 20.86 -5.53 -4.19
N LEU A 160 20.22 -4.48 -3.69
CA LEU A 160 19.76 -4.47 -2.29
C LEU A 160 18.66 -5.47 -1.95
N PRO A 161 17.61 -5.68 -2.78
CA PRO A 161 16.56 -6.63 -2.42
C PRO A 161 17.08 -8.07 -2.32
N THR A 162 18.21 -8.39 -2.95
CA THR A 162 18.88 -9.69 -2.86
C THR A 162 19.89 -9.74 -1.71
N ASN A 163 20.63 -8.67 -1.44
CA ASN A 163 21.70 -8.66 -0.44
C ASN A 163 21.25 -8.28 0.99
N LEU A 164 20.24 -7.42 1.11
CA LEU A 164 19.80 -6.86 2.39
C LEU A 164 18.75 -7.74 3.05
N ALA A 165 19.12 -8.38 4.17
CA ALA A 165 18.15 -9.06 5.02
C ALA A 165 17.47 -8.06 5.98
N LEU A 166 16.28 -7.61 5.62
CA LEU A 166 15.51 -6.62 6.39
C LEU A 166 14.27 -7.28 7.01
N ALA A 167 14.43 -7.90 8.18
CA ALA A 167 13.32 -8.55 8.88
C ALA A 167 12.69 -7.60 9.91
N GLY A 168 11.59 -6.95 9.55
CA GLY A 168 10.85 -6.09 10.45
C GLY A 168 9.90 -6.84 11.39
N GLU A 169 9.61 -6.23 12.53
CA GLU A 169 8.51 -6.61 13.42
C GLU A 169 7.30 -5.68 13.21
N THR A 170 6.09 -6.16 13.49
CA THR A 170 4.88 -5.32 13.44
C THR A 170 4.86 -4.24 14.53
N LYS A 171 5.60 -4.47 15.63
CA LYS A 171 5.75 -3.55 16.76
C LYS A 171 7.25 -3.40 17.08
N PRO A 172 7.98 -2.61 16.27
CA PRO A 172 9.42 -2.50 16.40
C PRO A 172 9.82 -1.94 17.78
N GLN A 173 10.74 -2.64 18.45
CA GLN A 173 11.32 -2.19 19.72
C GLN A 173 12.37 -1.10 19.52
N GLY A 174 12.90 -0.56 20.63
CA GLY A 174 13.81 0.59 20.63
C GLY A 174 15.01 0.50 19.68
N SER A 175 15.56 -0.69 19.46
CA SER A 175 16.72 -0.94 18.58
C SER A 175 16.38 -1.55 17.22
N ALA A 176 15.09 -1.68 16.87
CA ALA A 176 14.72 -2.29 15.60
C ALA A 176 14.98 -1.33 14.42
N ASP A 177 15.63 -1.84 13.39
CA ASP A 177 15.96 -1.09 12.18
C ASP A 177 14.89 -1.24 11.08
N ALA A 178 13.95 -2.17 11.24
CA ALA A 178 12.94 -2.50 10.25
C ALA A 178 11.52 -2.64 10.84
N VAL A 179 10.52 -2.18 10.08
CA VAL A 179 9.10 -2.28 10.41
C VAL A 179 8.44 -3.19 9.39
N ARG A 180 7.63 -4.14 9.86
CA ARG A 180 6.80 -4.97 8.98
C ARG A 180 5.52 -4.22 8.66
N LEU A 181 5.32 -3.89 7.39
CA LEU A 181 4.16 -3.18 6.89
C LEU A 181 3.08 -4.15 6.40
N VAL A 182 3.50 -5.22 5.72
CA VAL A 182 2.63 -6.31 5.26
C VAL A 182 3.10 -7.60 5.91
N GLY A 183 2.18 -8.33 6.53
CA GLY A 183 2.46 -9.59 7.22
C GLY A 183 1.25 -10.51 7.25
N SER A 184 1.25 -11.48 8.16
CA SER A 184 0.18 -12.47 8.30
C SER A 184 -1.22 -11.87 8.53
N GLY A 185 -1.31 -10.67 9.11
CA GLY A 185 -2.59 -9.96 9.25
C GLY A 185 -3.21 -9.51 7.92
N SER A 186 -2.39 -9.30 6.88
CA SER A 186 -2.82 -8.89 5.54
C SER A 186 -2.87 -10.05 4.54
N LEU A 187 -1.95 -11.01 4.68
CA LEU A 187 -1.77 -12.14 3.76
C LEU A 187 -2.49 -13.41 4.19
N GLY A 188 -3.04 -13.43 5.42
CA GLY A 188 -3.59 -14.64 6.03
C GLY A 188 -2.57 -15.40 6.89
N THR A 189 -3.07 -16.34 7.68
CA THR A 189 -2.29 -17.03 8.73
C THR A 189 -1.32 -18.08 8.22
N ALA A 190 -1.48 -18.58 6.99
CA ALA A 190 -0.56 -19.53 6.37
C ALA A 190 0.34 -18.88 5.29
N SER A 191 0.61 -17.58 5.42
CA SER A 191 1.47 -16.82 4.50
C SER A 191 2.95 -17.15 4.68
N ASP A 192 3.69 -17.17 3.57
CA ASP A 192 5.13 -17.35 3.58
C ASP A 192 5.84 -16.10 4.12
N ALA A 193 6.99 -16.28 4.76
CA ALA A 193 7.79 -15.18 5.27
C ALA A 193 8.39 -14.32 4.14
N ASN A 194 8.59 -14.90 2.95
CA ASN A 194 9.08 -14.19 1.76
C ASN A 194 8.06 -13.19 1.21
N ASP A 195 6.76 -13.37 1.50
CA ASP A 195 5.73 -12.43 1.06
C ASP A 195 5.58 -11.21 1.97
N TYR A 196 6.31 -11.19 3.10
CA TYR A 196 6.26 -10.08 4.03
C TYR A 196 7.01 -8.87 3.51
N VAL A 197 6.36 -7.72 3.58
CA VAL A 197 6.98 -6.46 3.20
C VAL A 197 7.47 -5.74 4.45
N SER A 198 8.78 -5.61 4.55
CA SER A 198 9.43 -4.80 5.57
C SER A 198 10.07 -3.57 4.94
N ALA A 199 10.10 -2.47 5.68
CA ALA A 199 10.74 -1.22 5.30
C ALA A 199 11.65 -0.72 6.43
N ARG A 200 12.67 0.09 6.12
CA ARG A 200 13.61 0.58 7.14
C ARG A 200 12.94 1.63 8.02
N LEU A 201 13.20 1.62 9.32
CA LEU A 201 12.80 2.71 10.22
C LEU A 201 13.79 3.85 10.13
N LEU A 202 13.34 4.98 9.58
CA LEU A 202 14.10 6.22 9.56
C LEU A 202 13.73 7.08 10.79
N PRO A 203 14.72 7.69 11.46
CA PRO A 203 14.47 8.53 12.63
C PRO A 203 13.92 9.91 12.25
N VAL A 204 12.83 10.32 12.91
CA VAL A 204 12.39 11.72 12.98
C VAL A 204 13.19 12.41 14.08
N ARG A 205 13.88 13.48 13.72
CA ARG A 205 14.69 14.25 14.65
C ARG A 205 14.06 15.61 14.92
N SER A 206 14.03 16.01 16.19
CA SER A 206 13.77 17.39 16.61
C SER A 206 15.04 17.91 17.30
N GLY A 207 15.86 18.64 16.55
CA GLY A 207 17.23 18.95 16.97
C GLY A 207 18.10 17.69 17.03
N ASN A 208 18.78 17.46 18.15
CA ASN A 208 19.62 16.27 18.36
C ASN A 208 18.85 15.05 18.93
N ALA A 209 17.59 15.22 19.34
CA ALA A 209 16.80 14.13 19.91
C ALA A 209 16.00 13.42 18.82
N VAL A 210 16.01 12.08 18.84
CA VAL A 210 15.11 11.25 18.04
C VAL A 210 13.77 11.23 18.76
N THR A 211 12.77 11.89 18.18
CA THR A 211 11.41 11.97 18.75
C THR A 211 10.55 10.79 18.30
N GLY A 212 10.76 10.33 17.06
CA GLY A 212 10.03 9.21 16.51
C GLY A 212 10.77 8.51 15.39
N ARG A 213 10.13 7.50 14.81
CA ARG A 213 10.62 6.78 13.63
C ARG A 213 9.46 6.52 12.68
N TYR A 214 9.74 6.43 11.40
CA TYR A 214 8.77 6.09 10.37
C TYR A 214 9.36 5.16 9.33
N GLY A 215 8.49 4.44 8.62
CA GLY A 215 8.86 3.62 7.47
C GLY A 215 7.67 3.55 6.53
N TRP A 216 7.97 3.44 5.24
CA TRP A 216 6.96 3.41 4.19
C TRP A 216 7.38 2.49 3.06
N TRP A 217 6.40 2.00 2.32
CA TRP A 217 6.56 1.19 1.13
C TRP A 217 5.44 1.55 0.16
N ILE A 218 5.75 1.50 -1.13
CA ILE A 218 4.78 1.72 -2.20
C ILE A 218 4.67 0.42 -2.99
N GLY A 219 3.49 -0.19 -2.95
CA GLY A 219 3.15 -1.32 -3.80
C GLY A 219 2.57 -0.83 -5.12
N ASP A 220 3.06 -1.37 -6.22
CA ASP A 220 2.49 -1.12 -7.54
C ASP A 220 1.24 -2.00 -7.75
N GLU A 221 0.08 -1.36 -7.93
CA GLU A 221 -1.18 -2.05 -8.23
C GLU A 221 -1.32 -2.40 -9.72
N SER A 222 -0.54 -1.77 -10.61
CA SER A 222 -0.61 -2.03 -12.06
C SER A 222 -0.09 -3.42 -12.45
N GLN A 223 0.73 -4.03 -11.60
CA GLN A 223 1.27 -5.38 -11.79
C GLN A 223 0.31 -6.48 -11.31
N LYS A 224 -0.81 -6.11 -10.70
CA LYS A 224 -1.79 -7.05 -10.16
C LYS A 224 -2.96 -7.25 -11.12
N ALA A 225 -3.59 -8.41 -11.04
CA ALA A 225 -4.78 -8.72 -11.82
C ALA A 225 -5.98 -7.90 -11.32
N ARG A 226 -6.63 -7.16 -12.22
CA ARG A 226 -7.86 -6.43 -11.90
C ARG A 226 -9.03 -7.41 -11.81
N ILE A 227 -9.68 -7.44 -10.65
CA ILE A 227 -10.82 -8.35 -10.35
C ILE A 227 -12.18 -7.63 -10.36
N MET A 228 -12.20 -6.37 -10.81
CA MET A 228 -13.44 -5.62 -10.88
C MET A 228 -14.36 -6.16 -11.97
N ASP A 229 -15.64 -5.98 -11.74
CA ASP A 229 -16.68 -6.19 -12.73
C ASP A 229 -16.41 -5.42 -14.03
N ASP A 230 -16.92 -5.99 -15.10
CA ASP A 230 -17.01 -5.37 -16.39
C ASP A 230 -18.15 -4.34 -16.42
N SER A 231 -17.79 -3.06 -16.28
CA SER A 231 -18.76 -1.97 -16.31
C SER A 231 -19.60 -1.91 -17.60
N PHE A 232 -19.19 -2.60 -18.67
CA PHE A 232 -19.90 -2.66 -19.95
C PHE A 232 -20.75 -3.92 -20.12
N GLU A 233 -20.66 -4.93 -19.25
CA GLU A 233 -21.51 -6.13 -19.33
C GLU A 233 -22.97 -5.81 -18.96
N SER A 234 -23.16 -4.89 -18.01
CA SER A 234 -24.50 -4.45 -17.59
C SER A 234 -25.16 -3.44 -18.55
N ASP A 235 -24.43 -2.94 -19.55
CA ASP A 235 -24.97 -1.97 -20.49
C ASP A 235 -25.79 -2.67 -21.57
N THR A 236 -27.11 -2.55 -21.46
CA THR A 236 -28.05 -3.08 -22.47
C THR A 236 -28.04 -2.28 -23.78
N ASP A 237 -27.24 -1.22 -23.90
CA ASP A 237 -27.15 -0.39 -25.10
C ASP A 237 -26.46 -1.13 -26.26
N ASN A 238 -27.28 -1.79 -27.09
CA ASN A 238 -26.86 -2.45 -28.33
C ASN A 238 -26.56 -1.46 -29.48
N SER A 239 -26.30 -0.19 -29.18
CA SER A 239 -25.90 0.79 -30.18
C SER A 239 -24.63 0.33 -30.91
N LEU A 240 -24.48 0.74 -32.18
CA LEU A 240 -23.26 0.45 -32.94
C LEU A 240 -22.03 1.04 -32.23
N ALA A 241 -22.18 2.23 -31.65
CA ALA A 241 -21.15 2.89 -30.85
C ALA A 241 -20.79 2.08 -29.59
N GLY A 242 -21.79 1.57 -28.85
CA GLY A 242 -21.56 0.71 -27.69
C GLY A 242 -20.81 -0.58 -28.03
N ARG A 243 -21.16 -1.24 -29.15
CA ARG A 243 -20.43 -2.43 -29.62
C ARG A 243 -19.00 -2.14 -30.07
N LEU A 244 -18.77 -1.01 -30.73
CA LEU A 244 -17.42 -0.60 -31.13
C LEU A 244 -16.56 -0.26 -29.91
N ALA A 245 -17.11 0.47 -28.95
CA ALA A 245 -16.44 0.77 -27.68
C ALA A 245 -16.13 -0.51 -26.89
N ARG A 246 -17.05 -1.50 -26.94
CA ARG A 246 -16.85 -2.81 -26.31
C ARG A 246 -15.70 -3.59 -26.94
N GLN A 247 -15.58 -3.61 -28.26
CA GLN A 247 -14.47 -4.27 -28.96
C GLN A 247 -13.10 -3.66 -28.59
N GLN A 248 -13.08 -2.38 -28.24
CA GLN A 248 -11.86 -1.66 -27.83
C GLN A 248 -11.60 -1.75 -26.31
N SER A 249 -12.54 -2.27 -25.53
CA SER A 249 -12.43 -2.36 -24.08
C SER A 249 -11.84 -3.71 -23.67
N PRO A 250 -10.86 -3.75 -22.74
CA PRO A 250 -10.40 -5.00 -22.17
C PRO A 250 -11.54 -5.66 -21.39
N GLY A 251 -11.71 -6.97 -21.57
CA GLY A 251 -12.67 -7.76 -20.78
C GLY A 251 -12.26 -7.86 -19.32
N SER A 252 -13.23 -8.10 -18.43
CA SER A 252 -12.93 -8.42 -17.03
C SER A 252 -12.23 -9.79 -16.91
N THR A 253 -11.28 -9.88 -15.98
CA THR A 253 -10.59 -11.14 -15.63
C THR A 253 -11.52 -12.11 -14.90
N GLY A 254 -12.61 -11.61 -14.29
CA GLY A 254 -13.52 -12.39 -13.43
C GLY A 254 -12.87 -12.89 -12.13
N THR A 255 -13.69 -13.48 -11.26
CA THR A 255 -13.29 -14.02 -9.94
C THR A 255 -13.27 -15.54 -9.88
N GLY A 256 -13.91 -16.22 -10.83
CA GLY A 256 -14.20 -17.66 -10.76
C GLY A 256 -13.00 -18.60 -10.78
N THR A 257 -11.82 -18.15 -11.23
CA THR A 257 -10.57 -18.94 -11.26
C THR A 257 -9.62 -18.57 -10.13
N ILE A 258 -9.93 -17.54 -9.35
CA ILE A 258 -9.04 -16.99 -8.34
C ILE A 258 -9.32 -17.68 -7.02
N ARG A 259 -8.26 -18.25 -6.45
CA ARG A 259 -8.35 -19.01 -5.21
C ARG A 259 -8.98 -18.17 -4.09
N GLY A 260 -10.04 -18.70 -3.50
CA GLY A 260 -10.79 -18.09 -2.42
C GLY A 260 -11.79 -16.99 -2.82
N LEU A 261 -11.95 -16.72 -4.11
CA LEU A 261 -12.97 -15.81 -4.68
C LEU A 261 -13.92 -16.52 -5.64
N GLU A 262 -13.84 -17.85 -5.74
CA GLU A 262 -14.52 -18.65 -6.76
C GLU A 262 -16.04 -18.59 -6.63
N ASN A 263 -16.54 -18.43 -5.40
CA ASN A 263 -17.97 -18.39 -5.10
C ASN A 263 -18.54 -16.97 -5.11
N ILE A 264 -17.76 -15.96 -5.49
CA ILE A 264 -18.27 -14.60 -5.67
C ILE A 264 -19.00 -14.56 -7.01
N THR A 265 -20.32 -14.72 -6.96
CA THR A 265 -21.19 -14.81 -8.14
C THR A 265 -21.92 -13.51 -8.49
N SER A 266 -21.74 -12.44 -7.70
CA SER A 266 -22.47 -11.18 -7.90
C SER A 266 -21.56 -9.98 -8.06
N ASP A 267 -21.53 -9.46 -9.28
CA ASP A 267 -20.75 -8.32 -9.73
C ASP A 267 -21.00 -6.98 -9.00
N PRO A 268 -22.24 -6.65 -8.54
CA PRO A 268 -22.49 -5.41 -7.81
C PRO A 268 -21.73 -5.31 -6.48
N GLN A 269 -21.35 -6.45 -5.88
CA GLN A 269 -20.58 -6.48 -4.64
C GLN A 269 -19.12 -6.08 -4.86
N LEU A 270 -18.55 -6.39 -6.04
CA LEU A 270 -17.17 -6.06 -6.41
C LEU A 270 -17.02 -4.57 -6.69
N ALA A 271 -18.01 -3.95 -7.35
CA ALA A 271 -18.02 -2.51 -7.64
C ALA A 271 -17.95 -1.63 -6.37
N GLY A 272 -18.42 -2.14 -5.23
CA GLY A 272 -18.49 -1.42 -3.96
C GLY A 272 -17.26 -1.56 -3.05
N LEU A 273 -16.17 -2.20 -3.49
CA LEU A 273 -15.01 -2.48 -2.64
C LEU A 273 -14.17 -1.21 -2.37
N PRO A 274 -14.10 -0.72 -1.13
CA PRO A 274 -13.22 0.42 -0.79
C PRO A 274 -11.76 0.00 -0.62
N SER A 275 -11.47 -1.28 -0.42
CA SER A 275 -10.11 -1.79 -0.20
C SER A 275 -10.01 -3.30 -0.43
N LEU A 276 -8.77 -3.81 -0.52
CA LEU A 276 -8.54 -5.25 -0.64
C LEU A 276 -8.85 -6.01 0.66
N SER A 277 -8.71 -5.38 1.83
CA SER A 277 -9.04 -6.03 3.10
C SER A 277 -10.55 -6.28 3.26
N THR A 278 -11.38 -5.51 2.57
CA THR A 278 -12.83 -5.73 2.52
C THR A 278 -13.23 -6.88 1.59
N LEU A 279 -12.30 -7.44 0.81
CA LEU A 279 -12.54 -8.61 -0.04
C LEU A 279 -12.97 -9.83 0.78
N ALA A 280 -12.37 -10.03 1.95
CA ALA A 280 -12.71 -11.11 2.88
C ALA A 280 -14.10 -10.94 3.54
N LEU A 281 -14.74 -9.77 3.38
CA LEU A 281 -16.09 -9.51 3.88
C LEU A 281 -17.18 -9.77 2.84
N LEU A 282 -16.80 -10.07 1.59
CA LEU A 282 -17.77 -10.37 0.55
C LEU A 282 -18.42 -11.73 0.79
N ASP A 283 -19.69 -11.83 0.39
CA ASP A 283 -20.40 -13.10 0.43
C ASP A 283 -19.80 -14.06 -0.62
N GLY A 284 -19.52 -15.30 -0.22
CA GLY A 284 -18.79 -16.26 -1.05
C GLY A 284 -17.26 -16.16 -0.99
N ALA A 285 -16.67 -15.14 -0.36
CA ALA A 285 -15.23 -15.11 -0.12
C ALA A 285 -14.84 -16.16 0.93
N THR A 286 -13.75 -16.89 0.67
CA THR A 286 -13.25 -17.91 1.61
C THR A 286 -12.12 -17.35 2.48
N ALA A 287 -11.65 -18.14 3.46
CA ALA A 287 -10.49 -17.81 4.28
C ALA A 287 -9.19 -17.63 3.48
N ASP A 288 -9.15 -18.07 2.22
CA ASP A 288 -7.99 -17.97 1.35
C ASP A 288 -7.92 -16.65 0.57
N ALA A 289 -8.97 -15.81 0.60
CA ALA A 289 -8.99 -14.52 -0.11
C ALA A 289 -7.78 -13.60 0.21
N PRO A 290 -7.27 -13.52 1.47
CA PRO A 290 -6.10 -12.72 1.81
C PRO A 290 -4.79 -13.13 1.11
N PHE A 291 -4.66 -14.38 0.64
CA PHE A 291 -3.46 -14.82 -0.09
C PHE A 291 -3.28 -14.08 -1.42
N ASN A 292 -4.34 -13.49 -1.95
CA ASN A 292 -4.29 -12.76 -3.21
C ASN A 292 -3.77 -11.32 -3.06
N PHE A 293 -3.30 -10.90 -1.88
CA PHE A 293 -2.90 -9.52 -1.62
C PHE A 293 -1.92 -8.92 -2.65
N HIS A 294 -0.95 -9.72 -3.08
CA HIS A 294 0.06 -9.33 -4.08
C HIS A 294 -0.34 -9.66 -5.51
N HIS A 295 -1.43 -10.40 -5.72
CA HIS A 295 -1.83 -10.93 -7.02
C HIS A 295 -3.02 -10.20 -7.64
N VAL A 296 -3.92 -9.67 -6.81
CA VAL A 296 -5.17 -9.06 -7.28
C VAL A 296 -5.36 -7.65 -6.75
N THR A 297 -6.05 -6.83 -7.53
CA THR A 297 -6.41 -5.46 -7.14
C THR A 297 -7.81 -5.09 -7.62
N PRO A 298 -8.58 -4.34 -6.80
CA PRO A 298 -9.76 -3.63 -7.29
C PRO A 298 -9.38 -2.30 -7.99
N PHE A 299 -8.15 -1.81 -7.82
CA PHE A 299 -7.73 -0.47 -8.26
C PHE A 299 -6.60 -0.54 -9.29
N SER A 300 -6.93 -0.72 -10.56
CA SER A 300 -5.97 -0.55 -11.65
C SER A 300 -6.40 0.62 -12.54
N TYR A 301 -5.71 1.75 -12.35
CA TYR A 301 -5.85 2.93 -13.20
C TYR A 301 -4.56 3.09 -14.00
N GLN A 302 -4.69 3.04 -15.31
CA GLN A 302 -3.57 3.20 -16.21
C GLN A 302 -3.93 4.18 -17.30
N VAL A 303 -2.93 4.94 -17.74
CA VAL A 303 -3.00 5.79 -18.91
C VAL A 303 -2.22 5.08 -20.01
N LEU A 304 -2.71 5.15 -21.25
CA LEU A 304 -1.98 4.65 -22.41
C LEU A 304 -0.80 5.58 -22.72
N ALA A 305 0.22 5.59 -21.86
CA ALA A 305 1.41 6.40 -22.02
C ALA A 305 2.43 5.71 -22.95
N ASP A 306 3.10 6.50 -23.77
CA ASP A 306 4.27 6.06 -24.55
C ASP A 306 5.50 6.14 -23.65
N VAL A 307 5.96 4.97 -23.22
CA VAL A 307 7.09 4.84 -22.29
C VAL A 307 8.42 5.19 -22.98
N ARG A 308 8.52 5.18 -24.31
CA ARG A 308 9.77 5.48 -25.04
C ARG A 308 9.94 6.97 -25.31
N GLU A 309 8.92 7.59 -25.92
CA GLU A 309 8.98 9.01 -26.32
C GLU A 309 8.31 9.94 -25.31
N GLY A 310 7.49 9.42 -24.40
CA GLY A 310 6.64 10.20 -23.51
C GLY A 310 5.33 10.63 -24.18
N GLY A 311 4.37 11.07 -23.39
CA GLY A 311 3.03 11.42 -23.87
C GLY A 311 2.10 10.21 -24.02
N LEU A 312 0.98 10.39 -24.73
CA LEU A 312 -0.03 9.35 -24.93
C LEU A 312 0.26 8.52 -26.20
N LYS A 313 0.05 7.22 -26.13
CA LYS A 313 0.01 6.33 -27.28
C LYS A 313 -1.03 6.82 -28.27
N ARG A 314 -0.68 6.77 -29.55
CA ARG A 314 -1.58 7.13 -30.65
C ARG A 314 -2.43 5.93 -31.03
N ASP A 315 -3.72 6.15 -31.23
CA ASP A 315 -4.61 5.14 -31.79
C ASP A 315 -4.34 5.01 -33.30
N LEU A 316 -4.03 3.79 -33.73
CA LEU A 316 -3.77 3.44 -35.12
C LEU A 316 -4.98 2.79 -35.80
N SER A 317 -6.07 2.52 -35.08
CA SER A 317 -7.23 1.77 -35.60
C SER A 317 -7.79 2.40 -36.89
N THR A 318 -7.98 3.71 -36.88
CA THR A 318 -8.49 4.47 -38.05
C THR A 318 -7.54 4.44 -39.25
N LEU A 319 -6.23 4.32 -39.00
CA LEU A 319 -5.20 4.28 -40.02
C LEU A 319 -5.08 2.89 -40.66
N LEU A 320 -5.31 1.83 -39.86
CA LEU A 320 -5.28 0.43 -40.29
C LEU A 320 -6.56 -0.01 -41.00
N GLU A 321 -7.70 0.63 -40.71
CA GLU A 321 -8.98 0.39 -41.42
C GLU A 321 -9.02 1.01 -42.82
N ARG A 322 -8.09 1.92 -43.13
CA ARG A 322 -8.04 2.57 -44.45
C ARG A 322 -7.63 1.56 -45.53
N PRO A 323 -8.22 1.60 -46.73
CA PRO A 323 -7.76 0.79 -47.86
C PRO A 323 -6.29 1.07 -48.15
N ILE A 324 -5.50 0.01 -48.30
CA ILE A 324 -4.06 0.09 -48.55
C ILE A 324 -3.84 0.70 -49.94
N ALA A 325 -3.25 1.90 -49.97
CA ALA A 325 -2.86 2.56 -51.21
C ALA A 325 -1.39 2.26 -51.52
N LEU A 326 -1.13 1.48 -52.58
CA LEU A 326 0.22 1.09 -53.02
C LEU A 326 1.11 2.26 -53.48
N GLN A 327 0.57 3.47 -53.55
CA GLN A 327 1.27 4.70 -53.95
C GLN A 327 1.90 5.45 -52.77
N GLU A 328 1.58 5.06 -51.53
CA GLU A 328 2.03 5.73 -50.31
C GLU A 328 3.39 5.21 -49.82
N THR A 329 4.42 5.26 -50.68
CA THR A 329 5.76 4.74 -50.37
C THR A 329 6.73 5.81 -49.80
N GLY A 330 6.21 6.98 -49.47
CA GLY A 330 6.99 8.10 -48.92
C GLY A 330 7.53 7.82 -47.51
N ASP A 331 8.56 8.58 -47.11
CA ASP A 331 9.16 8.50 -45.77
C ASP A 331 8.16 8.76 -44.64
N GLU A 332 7.09 9.51 -44.93
CA GLU A 332 5.99 9.81 -44.01
C GLU A 332 5.12 8.59 -43.63
N PHE A 333 5.25 7.48 -44.37
CA PHE A 333 4.51 6.22 -44.12
C PHE A 333 5.37 5.13 -43.47
N MET A 334 6.60 5.45 -43.05
CA MET A 334 7.51 4.51 -42.40
C MET A 334 7.34 4.58 -40.87
N LEU A 335 7.00 3.45 -40.24
CA LEU A 335 6.82 3.35 -38.78
C LEU A 335 8.18 3.34 -38.05
N TYR A 336 9.14 2.60 -38.60
CA TYR A 336 10.49 2.48 -38.03
C TYR A 336 11.53 2.46 -39.14
N LYS A 337 12.64 3.17 -38.89
CA LYS A 337 13.88 3.09 -39.67
C LYS A 337 14.94 2.52 -38.74
N PHE A 338 15.37 1.29 -39.00
CA PHE A 338 16.42 0.65 -38.21
C PHE A 338 17.81 1.03 -38.71
N ASN A 339 17.96 1.17 -40.04
CA ASN A 339 19.16 1.60 -40.76
C ASN A 339 18.75 2.16 -42.15
N ASP A 340 19.71 2.56 -43.00
CA ASP A 340 19.43 3.06 -44.37
C ASP A 340 18.60 2.09 -45.23
N ASN A 341 18.69 0.77 -44.97
CA ASN A 341 18.12 -0.29 -45.79
C ASN A 341 16.93 -1.05 -45.16
N GLU A 342 16.67 -0.92 -43.86
CA GLU A 342 15.62 -1.65 -43.16
C GLU A 342 14.54 -0.68 -42.68
N ARG A 343 13.38 -0.74 -43.34
CA ARG A 343 12.25 0.14 -43.12
C ARG A 343 10.99 -0.69 -43.00
N VAL A 344 10.20 -0.45 -41.97
CA VAL A 344 8.88 -1.08 -41.80
C VAL A 344 7.82 -0.07 -42.22
N PRO A 345 7.19 -0.24 -43.38
CA PRO A 345 6.09 0.61 -43.80
C PRO A 345 4.83 0.29 -42.98
N ILE A 346 3.99 1.31 -42.78
CA ILE A 346 2.71 1.15 -42.11
C ILE A 346 1.75 0.22 -42.88
N GLN A 347 1.96 0.07 -44.19
CA GLN A 347 1.14 -0.79 -45.05
C GLN A 347 1.29 -2.27 -44.72
N ASP A 348 2.48 -2.73 -44.31
CA ASP A 348 2.69 -4.13 -43.94
C ASP A 348 1.91 -4.47 -42.66
N LEU A 349 1.84 -3.52 -41.72
CA LEU A 349 1.05 -3.67 -40.50
C LEU A 349 -0.46 -3.64 -40.80
N ALA A 350 -0.90 -2.77 -41.71
CA ALA A 350 -2.29 -2.71 -42.17
C ALA A 350 -2.70 -3.99 -42.93
N ALA A 351 -1.84 -4.52 -43.78
CA ALA A 351 -2.07 -5.77 -44.51
C ALA A 351 -2.22 -6.96 -43.55
N TYR A 352 -1.34 -7.04 -42.54
CA TYR A 352 -1.43 -8.06 -41.50
C TYR A 352 -2.73 -7.94 -40.70
N TYR A 353 -3.10 -6.74 -40.26
CA TYR A 353 -4.33 -6.48 -39.52
C TYR A 353 -5.60 -6.87 -40.31
N GLN A 354 -5.68 -6.45 -41.58
CA GLN A 354 -6.84 -6.73 -42.45
C GLN A 354 -6.95 -8.22 -42.80
N LEU A 355 -5.84 -8.94 -42.91
CA LEU A 355 -5.84 -10.38 -43.19
C LEU A 355 -6.49 -11.18 -42.06
N TYR A 356 -6.21 -10.82 -40.80
CA TYR A 356 -6.82 -11.47 -39.63
C TYR A 356 -8.25 -11.00 -39.34
N GLN A 357 -8.69 -9.87 -39.90
CA GLN A 357 -10.08 -9.44 -39.81
C GLN A 357 -11.02 -10.29 -40.71
N GLN A 358 -10.48 -10.88 -41.78
CA GLN A 358 -11.26 -11.67 -42.75
C GLN A 358 -11.29 -13.18 -42.45
N SER A 359 -10.47 -13.66 -41.49
CA SER A 359 -10.51 -15.03 -40.97
C SER A 359 -11.40 -15.13 -39.75
#